data_AF-A0A495ISP0-F1
#
_entry.id   AF-A0A495ISP0-F1
#
_cell.length_a   1.000
_cell.length_b   1.000
_cell.length_c   1.000
_cell.angle_alpha   90.00
_cell.angle_beta   90.00
_cell.angle_gamma   90.00
#
_symmetry.space_group_name_H-M   'P 1'
#
loop_
_entity.id
_entity.type
_entity.pdbx_description
1 polymer ?
#
loop_
_entity_poly.entity_id
_entity_poly.type
_entity_poly.pdbx_seq_one_letter_code
_entity_poly.pdbx_strand_id
1 'polypeptide(L)'
;MSSQNLPYVLELAGMTITAEANGRPPDDLRKTAERNGVDADQLNRAITILRRLPEQSRTAFVYDQMLLDGHIKGYASLDDRPSPWVLGQLAHGYYDLGSHADQGERSGS
;
A
#
# COMPACT_ATOMS: atom_id res chain seq x y z
N MET A 1 -10.27 -5.83 -3.70
CA MET A 1 -9.20 -5.64 -2.70
C MET A 1 -8.96 -4.14 -2.52
N SER A 2 -8.09 -3.73 -1.59
CA SER A 2 -7.39 -2.42 -1.55
C SER A 2 -7.80 -1.27 -0.60
N SER A 3 -9.02 -1.12 -0.09
CA SER A 3 -9.26 0.01 0.85
C SER A 3 -8.48 -0.14 2.18
N GLN A 4 -8.02 -1.36 2.48
CA GLN A 4 -7.28 -1.69 3.70
C GLN A 4 -5.76 -1.75 3.55
N ASN A 5 -5.21 -1.96 2.34
CA ASN A 5 -3.76 -2.03 2.14
C ASN A 5 -3.18 -0.61 1.96
N LEU A 6 -3.23 0.17 3.04
CA LEU A 6 -2.68 1.53 3.09
C LEU A 6 -1.22 1.60 2.60
N PRO A 7 -0.33 0.65 2.93
CA PRO A 7 1.02 0.69 2.42
C PRO A 7 1.14 0.64 0.89
N TYR A 8 0.34 -0.22 0.24
CA TYR A 8 0.30 -0.29 -1.22
C TYR A 8 -0.16 1.04 -1.85
N VAL A 9 -1.14 1.71 -1.25
CA VAL A 9 -1.61 3.03 -1.72
C VAL A 9 -0.52 4.09 -1.59
N LEU A 10 0.23 4.08 -0.48
CA LEU A 10 1.33 5.00 -0.26
C LEU A 10 2.50 4.75 -1.23
N GLU A 11 2.79 3.49 -1.55
CA GLU A 11 3.81 3.15 -2.55
C GLU A 11 3.43 3.67 -3.95
N LEU A 12 2.20 3.42 -4.40
CA LEU A 12 1.67 3.95 -5.66
C LEU A 12 1.69 5.49 -5.71
N ALA A 13 1.36 6.13 -4.59
CA ALA A 13 1.44 7.58 -4.47
C ALA A 13 2.89 8.09 -4.60
N GLY A 14 3.86 7.41 -3.99
CA GLY A 14 5.29 7.70 -4.14
C GLY A 14 5.75 7.58 -5.59
N MET A 15 5.42 6.46 -6.25
CA MET A 15 5.73 6.23 -7.67
C MET A 15 5.11 7.30 -8.57
N THR A 16 3.89 7.74 -8.28
CA THR A 16 3.20 8.80 -9.02
C THR A 16 3.96 10.12 -8.93
N ILE A 17 4.37 10.51 -7.71
CA ILE A 17 5.15 11.73 -7.49
C ILE A 17 6.49 11.66 -8.23
N THR A 18 7.18 10.52 -8.17
CA THR A 18 8.45 10.32 -8.88
C THR A 18 8.27 10.35 -10.40
N ALA A 19 7.19 9.78 -10.94
CA ALA A 19 6.91 9.84 -12.37
C ALA A 19 6.69 11.29 -12.83
N GLU A 20 5.87 12.05 -12.11
CA GLU A 20 5.61 13.46 -12.39
C GLU A 20 6.87 14.32 -12.32
N ALA A 21 7.71 14.13 -11.30
CA ALA A 21 8.99 14.84 -11.16
C ALA A 21 9.96 14.55 -12.32
N ASN A 22 9.88 13.37 -12.92
CA ASN A 22 10.67 12.96 -14.09
C ASN A 22 10.00 13.29 -15.43
N GLY A 23 8.90 14.06 -15.44
CA GLY A 23 8.16 14.42 -16.65
C GLY A 23 7.44 13.25 -17.32
N ARG A 24 7.22 12.13 -16.60
CA ARG A 24 6.48 10.97 -17.11
C ARG A 24 5.00 11.07 -16.73
N PRO A 25 4.06 10.76 -17.64
CA PRO A 25 2.65 10.75 -17.31
C PRO A 25 2.34 9.60 -16.33
N PRO A 26 1.62 9.85 -15.22
CA PRO A 26 1.31 8.83 -14.22
C PRO A 26 0.06 7.99 -14.55
N ASP A 27 -0.48 8.08 -15.77
CA ASP A 27 -1.76 7.46 -16.13
C ASP A 27 -1.74 5.93 -15.99
N ASP A 28 -0.61 5.29 -16.29
CA ASP A 28 -0.46 3.84 -16.12
C ASP A 28 -0.45 3.43 -14.64
N LEU A 29 0.09 4.29 -13.76
CA LEU A 29 0.05 4.07 -12.31
C LEU A 29 -1.37 4.24 -11.77
N ARG A 30 -2.13 5.23 -12.26
CA ARG A 30 -3.54 5.43 -11.88
C ARG A 30 -4.42 4.25 -12.33
N LYS A 31 -4.26 3.79 -13.57
CA LYS A 31 -4.95 2.58 -14.06
C LYS A 31 -4.58 1.34 -13.26
N THR A 32 -3.31 1.23 -12.85
CA THR A 32 -2.85 0.13 -11.98
C THR A 32 -3.51 0.21 -10.62
N ALA A 33 -3.61 1.41 -10.02
CA ALA A 33 -4.29 1.64 -8.76
C ALA A 33 -5.77 1.18 -8.84
N GLU A 34 -6.50 1.64 -9.86
CA GLU A 34 -7.91 1.28 -10.08
C GLU A 34 -8.11 -0.23 -10.25
N ARG A 35 -7.27 -0.90 -11.05
CA ARG A 35 -7.32 -2.36 -11.25
C ARG A 35 -7.12 -3.14 -9.96
N ASN A 36 -6.34 -2.59 -9.04
CA ASN A 36 -6.08 -3.21 -7.75
C ASN A 36 -7.11 -2.82 -6.67
N GLY A 37 -8.10 -2.00 -7.03
CA GLY A 37 -9.20 -1.57 -6.17
C GLY A 37 -8.94 -0.28 -5.39
N VAL A 38 -7.88 0.45 -5.71
CA VAL A 38 -7.56 1.74 -5.11
C VAL A 38 -8.36 2.81 -5.85
N ASP A 39 -9.30 3.46 -5.17
CA ASP A 39 -10.04 4.55 -5.79
C ASP A 39 -9.17 5.81 -5.95
N ALA A 40 -9.56 6.68 -6.89
CA ALA A 40 -8.82 7.89 -7.22
C ALA A 40 -8.70 8.86 -6.03
N ASP A 41 -9.72 8.97 -5.18
CA ASP A 41 -9.70 9.86 -4.02
C ASP A 41 -8.72 9.36 -2.96
N GLN A 42 -8.63 8.05 -2.76
CA GLN A 42 -7.69 7.41 -1.86
C GLN A 42 -6.26 7.65 -2.32
N LEU A 43 -5.97 7.45 -3.62
CA LEU A 43 -4.67 7.74 -4.19
C LEU A 43 -4.32 9.23 -4.10
N ASN A 44 -5.27 10.13 -4.41
CA ASN A 44 -5.07 11.58 -4.32
C ASN A 44 -4.80 12.06 -2.89
N ARG A 45 -5.48 11.47 -1.89
CA ARG A 45 -5.20 11.72 -0.47
C ARG A 45 -3.79 11.28 -0.10
N ALA A 46 -3.37 10.09 -0.51
CA ALA A 46 -2.02 9.57 -0.25
C ALA A 46 -0.93 10.45 -0.91
N ILE A 47 -1.13 10.88 -2.16
CA ILE A 47 -0.23 11.82 -2.85
C ILE A 47 -0.13 13.14 -2.07
N THR A 48 -1.26 13.67 -1.61
CA THR A 48 -1.31 14.90 -0.83
C THR A 48 -0.52 14.79 0.49
N ILE A 49 -0.63 13.65 1.18
CA ILE A 49 0.13 13.39 2.41
C ILE A 49 1.63 13.35 2.10
N LEU A 50 2.06 12.56 1.11
CA LEU A 50 3.49 12.40 0.80
C LEU A 50 4.13 13.70 0.29
N ARG A 51 3.39 14.54 -0.43
CA ARG A 51 3.88 15.85 -0.89
C ARG A 51 4.15 16.84 0.25
N ARG A 52 3.52 16.66 1.42
CA ARG A 52 3.79 17.48 2.62
C ARG A 52 5.09 17.07 3.33
N LEU A 53 5.64 15.90 3.01
CA LEU A 53 6.89 15.42 3.57
C LEU A 53 8.08 15.90 2.71
N PRO A 54 9.23 16.19 3.35
CA PRO A 54 10.50 16.33 2.63
C PRO A 54 10.76 15.08 1.77
N GLU A 55 11.28 15.27 0.55
CA GLU A 55 11.50 14.17 -0.40
C GLU A 55 12.33 13.03 0.21
N GLN A 56 13.41 13.38 0.90
CA GLN A 56 14.30 12.44 1.58
C GLN A 56 13.62 11.62 2.68
N SER A 57 12.48 12.08 3.19
CA SER A 57 11.74 11.43 4.29
C SER A 57 10.62 10.54 3.80
N ARG A 58 10.21 10.62 2.52
CA ARG A 58 9.04 9.89 2.00
C ARG A 58 9.22 8.38 2.09
N THR A 59 10.37 7.86 1.65
CA THR A 59 10.64 6.42 1.67
C THR A 59 10.63 5.85 3.09
N ALA A 60 11.26 6.54 4.04
CA ALA A 60 11.26 6.15 5.44
C ALA A 60 9.83 6.14 6.02
N PHE A 61 9.04 7.18 5.72
CA PHE A 61 7.64 7.24 6.14
C PHE A 61 6.82 6.06 5.60
N VAL A 62 6.93 5.73 4.30
CA VAL A 62 6.19 4.58 3.72
C VAL A 62 6.60 3.28 4.41
N TYR A 63 7.89 3.08 4.66
CA TYR A 63 8.39 1.91 5.38
C TYR A 63 7.85 1.81 6.81
N ASP A 64 7.82 2.92 7.55
CA ASP A 64 7.27 2.94 8.90
C ASP A 64 5.77 2.62 8.90
N GLN A 65 5.02 3.07 7.88
CA GLN A 65 3.61 2.69 7.70
C GLN A 65 3.45 1.19 7.37
N MET A 66 4.33 0.59 6.56
CA MET A 66 4.33 -0.86 6.29
C MET A 66 4.57 -1.67 7.55
N LEU A 67 5.54 -1.25 8.38
CA LEU A 67 5.83 -1.89 9.67
C LEU A 67 4.65 -1.80 10.63
N LEU A 68 4.06 -0.60 10.74
CA LEU A 68 2.91 -0.38 11.62
C LEU A 68 1.69 -1.20 11.18
N ASP A 69 1.38 -1.21 9.88
CA ASP A 69 0.28 -2.03 9.35
C ASP A 69 0.53 -3.52 9.63
N GLY A 70 1.74 -4.00 9.36
CA GLY A 70 2.11 -5.40 9.61
C GLY A 70 2.00 -5.81 11.07
N HIS A 71 2.37 -4.91 11.98
CA HIS A 71 2.21 -5.15 13.41
C HIS A 71 0.74 -5.19 13.84
N ILE A 72 -0.05 -4.19 13.43
CA ILE A 72 -1.48 -4.10 13.78
C ILE A 72 -2.27 -5.28 13.20
N LYS A 73 -1.92 -5.72 11.99
CA LYS A 73 -2.59 -6.81 11.26
C LYS A 73 -2.04 -8.21 11.61
N GLY A 74 -0.91 -8.27 12.31
CA GLY A 74 -0.30 -9.51 12.78
C GLY A 74 0.50 -10.28 11.71
N TYR A 75 0.85 -9.67 10.58
CA TYR A 75 1.66 -10.32 9.54
C TYR A 75 3.16 -9.97 9.63
N ALA A 76 3.56 -9.02 10.47
CA ALA A 76 4.96 -8.70 10.72
C ALA A 76 5.19 -8.23 12.17
N SER A 77 6.37 -8.53 12.72
CA SER A 77 6.82 -7.99 14.01
C SER A 77 7.58 -6.68 13.84
N LEU A 78 7.45 -5.76 14.81
CA LEU A 78 8.27 -4.54 14.87
C LEU A 78 9.72 -4.83 15.23
N ASP A 79 9.99 -5.94 15.93
CA ASP A 79 11.32 -6.29 16.41
C ASP A 79 12.23 -6.80 15.28
N ASP A 80 11.65 -7.46 14.28
CA ASP A 80 12.41 -8.11 13.21
C ASP A 80 12.89 -7.12 12.13
N ARG A 81 12.29 -5.92 12.09
CA ARG A 81 12.49 -4.87 11.06
C ARG A 81 12.82 -5.44 9.66
N PRO A 82 11.91 -6.25 9.09
CA PRO A 82 12.10 -6.83 7.75
C PRO A 82 12.35 -5.76 6.69
N SER A 83 13.03 -6.13 5.61
CA SER A 83 13.24 -5.21 4.49
C SER A 83 11.91 -4.82 3.82
N PRO A 84 11.83 -3.66 3.13
CA PRO A 84 10.62 -3.26 2.43
C PRO A 84 10.08 -4.32 1.46
N TRP A 85 10.99 -5.04 0.79
CA TRP A 85 10.63 -6.14 -0.11
C TRP A 85 9.96 -7.30 0.64
N VAL A 86 10.52 -7.74 1.77
CA VAL A 86 9.94 -8.80 2.60
C VAL A 86 8.58 -8.36 3.16
N LEU A 87 8.46 -7.12 3.63
CA LEU A 87 7.18 -6.56 4.08
C LEU A 87 6.13 -6.56 2.97
N GLY A 88 6.51 -6.23 1.73
CA GLY A 88 5.61 -6.29 0.59
C GLY A 88 5.08 -7.70 0.32
N GLN A 89 5.94 -8.72 0.44
CA GLN A 89 5.51 -10.13 0.28
C GLN A 89 4.58 -10.58 1.41
N LEU A 90 4.87 -10.20 2.66
CA LEU A 90 4.02 -10.51 3.81
C LEU A 90 2.64 -9.83 3.69
N ALA A 91 2.63 -8.55 3.32
CA ALA A 91 1.40 -7.80 3.10
C ALA A 91 0.58 -8.40 1.95
N HIS A 92 1.22 -8.75 0.83
CA HIS A 92 0.55 -9.44 -0.29
C HIS A 92 -0.08 -10.75 0.18
N GLY A 93 0.68 -11.60 0.89
CA GLY A 93 0.13 -12.83 1.48
C GLY A 93 -1.10 -12.55 2.36
N TYR A 94 -1.02 -11.59 3.28
CA TYR A 94 -2.12 -11.24 4.17
C TYR A 94 -3.37 -10.77 3.42
N TYR A 95 -3.23 -9.81 2.49
CA TYR A 95 -4.36 -9.21 1.80
C TYR A 95 -4.94 -10.10 0.70
N ASP A 96 -4.13 -10.93 0.04
CA ASP A 96 -4.58 -11.88 -0.98
C ASP A 96 -5.24 -13.11 -0.35
N LEU A 97 -4.62 -13.73 0.67
CA LEU A 97 -5.18 -14.91 1.37
C LEU A 97 -6.37 -14.54 2.27
N GLY A 98 -6.33 -13.38 2.93
CA GLY A 98 -7.44 -12.89 3.75
C GLY A 98 -8.71 -12.61 2.94
N SER A 99 -8.57 -12.27 1.65
CA SER A 99 -9.71 -12.06 0.74
C SER A 99 -10.42 -13.35 0.33
N HIS A 100 -9.78 -14.52 0.51
CA HIS A 100 -10.35 -15.84 0.25
C HIS A 100 -10.99 -16.49 1.49
N ALA A 101 -10.56 -16.14 2.70
CA ALA A 101 -11.12 -16.71 3.94
C ALA A 101 -12.55 -16.23 4.25
N ASP A 102 -12.92 -15.01 3.84
CA ASP A 102 -14.22 -14.39 4.17
C ASP A 102 -15.37 -14.80 3.20
N GLN A 103 -15.08 -15.61 2.17
CA GLN A 103 -16.11 -16.15 1.26
C GLN A 103 -16.60 -17.56 1.64
N GLY A 104 -16.08 -18.14 2.74
CA GLY A 104 -16.39 -19.50 3.17
C GLY A 104 -17.57 -19.67 4.14
N GLU A 105 -18.04 -18.61 4.80
CA GLU A 105 -19.02 -18.73 5.91
C GLU A 105 -20.45 -18.26 5.58
N ARG A 106 -20.86 -18.31 4.29
CA ARG A 106 -22.28 -18.13 3.91
C ARG A 106 -22.77 -19.25 3.01
N SER A 107 -22.63 -20.49 3.46
CA SER A 107 -23.42 -21.63 2.96
C SER A 107 -23.37 -22.75 4.00
N GLY A 108 -24.22 -22.63 5.02
CA GLY A 108 -24.41 -23.64 6.05
C GLY A 108 -25.86 -23.61 6.49
N SER A 109 -26.62 -24.53 5.89
CA SER A 109 -28.04 -24.90 6.05
C SER A 109 -28.68 -24.66 7.41
#